data_AF-A0AAW3N2T5-F1
#
_entry.id   AF-A0AAW3N2T5-F1
#
_cell.length_a   1.000
_cell.length_b   1.000
_cell.length_c   1.000
_cell.angle_alpha   90.00
_cell.angle_beta   90.00
_cell.angle_gamma   90.00
#
_symmetry.space_group_name_H-M   'P 1'
#
loop_
_entity.id
_entity.type
_entity.pdbx_description
1 polymer ?
#
loop_
_entity_poly.entity_id
_entity_poly.type
_entity_poly.pdbx_seq_one_letter_code
_entity_poly.pdbx_strand_id
1 'polypeptide(L)'
;MKIRLIEDGNFPSWFRLLLIIVGVALAAMALYCNLPPTLAKIALLVGFGIALVGGMTSRAALLKIKPFDSSYKKARESYKTKDDDDPSK
;
A
#
# COMPACT_ATOMS: atom_id res chain seq x y z
N MET A 1 -12.63 -11.03 -14.71
CA MET A 1 -11.45 -11.09 -13.82
C MET A 1 -11.68 -10.20 -12.61
N LYS A 2 -11.56 -10.71 -11.38
CA LYS A 2 -11.75 -9.92 -10.15
C LYS A 2 -10.39 -9.37 -9.73
N ILE A 3 -10.15 -8.08 -9.95
CA ILE A 3 -8.88 -7.44 -9.57
C ILE A 3 -8.78 -7.44 -8.05
N ARG A 4 -7.80 -8.16 -7.50
CA ARG A 4 -7.49 -8.12 -6.06
C ARG A 4 -6.43 -7.04 -5.84
N LEU A 5 -6.77 -6.00 -5.09
CA LEU A 5 -5.85 -4.90 -4.78
C LEU A 5 -4.75 -5.32 -3.79
N ILE A 6 -4.96 -6.39 -3.02
CA ILE A 6 -4.01 -6.92 -2.05
C ILE A 6 -3.75 -8.39 -2.38
N GLU A 7 -2.48 -8.72 -2.57
CA GLU A 7 -1.96 -10.05 -2.83
C GLU A 7 -0.84 -10.35 -1.83
N ASP A 8 -1.01 -11.43 -1.08
CA ASP A 8 -0.07 -11.86 -0.03
C ASP A 8 0.29 -10.75 0.99
N GLY A 9 -0.71 -9.96 1.39
CA GLY A 9 -0.55 -8.91 2.40
C GLY A 9 0.22 -7.67 1.95
N ASN A 10 0.48 -7.51 0.65
CA ASN A 10 0.99 -6.30 0.03
C ASN A 10 0.21 -6.01 -1.28
N PHE A 11 0.50 -4.92 -1.95
CA PHE A 11 0.02 -4.66 -3.30
C PHE A 11 0.68 -5.61 -4.31
N PRO A 12 -0.06 -6.06 -5.34
CA PRO A 12 0.52 -6.88 -6.40
C PRO A 12 1.58 -6.09 -7.17
N SER A 13 2.60 -6.78 -7.70
CA SER A 13 3.78 -6.13 -8.32
C SER A 13 3.41 -5.15 -9.44
N TRP A 14 2.42 -5.51 -10.27
CA TRP A 14 1.95 -4.65 -11.36
C TRP A 14 1.30 -3.37 -10.84
N PHE A 15 0.57 -3.43 -9.73
CA PHE A 15 -0.10 -2.27 -9.13
C PHE A 15 0.91 -1.32 -8.49
N ARG A 16 1.95 -1.85 -7.83
CA ARG A 16 3.07 -1.04 -7.32
C ARG A 16 3.76 -0.27 -8.44
N LEU A 17 4.04 -0.94 -9.56
CA LEU A 17 4.65 -0.33 -10.73
C LEU A 17 3.72 0.74 -11.34
N LEU A 18 2.42 0.43 -11.45
CA LEU A 18 1.41 1.38 -11.93
C LEU A 18 1.38 2.66 -11.09
N LEU A 19 1.39 2.55 -9.75
CA LEU A 19 1.41 3.71 -8.86
C LEU A 19 2.64 4.60 -9.12
N ILE A 20 3.82 3.98 -9.31
CA ILE A 20 5.04 4.74 -9.62
C ILE A 20 4.90 5.47 -10.96
N ILE A 21 4.45 4.78 -12.02
CA ILE A 21 4.25 5.39 -13.34
C ILE A 21 3.25 6.54 -13.27
N VAL A 22 2.09 6.33 -12.65
CA VAL A 22 1.04 7.35 -12.52
C VAL A 22 1.53 8.55 -11.74
N GLY A 23 2.26 8.33 -10.64
CA GLY A 23 2.82 9.40 -9.83
C GLY A 23 3.85 10.24 -10.60
N VAL A 24 4.74 9.59 -11.35
CA VAL A 24 5.73 10.26 -12.21
C VAL A 24 5.06 11.01 -13.37
N ALA A 25 4.04 10.41 -13.99
CA ALA A 25 3.28 11.05 -15.06
C ALA A 25 2.54 12.31 -14.58
N LEU A 26 1.95 12.27 -13.38
CA LEU A 26 1.32 13.44 -12.76
C LEU A 26 2.34 14.54 -12.46
N ALA A 27 3.51 14.19 -11.94
CA ALA A 27 4.60 15.14 -11.72
C ALA A 27 5.08 15.76 -13.04
N ALA A 28 5.22 14.97 -14.11
CA ALA A 28 5.59 15.47 -15.43
C ALA A 28 4.52 16.41 -16.00
N MET A 29 3.23 16.03 -15.94
CA MET A 29 2.14 16.92 -16.36
C MET A 29 2.13 18.23 -15.58
N ALA A 30 2.40 18.19 -14.26
CA ALA A 30 2.48 19.40 -13.45
C ALA A 30 3.55 20.38 -13.93
N LEU A 31 4.63 19.88 -14.54
CA LEU A 31 5.75 20.68 -15.05
C LEU A 31 5.58 21.12 -16.50
N TYR A 32 5.01 20.26 -17.36
CA TYR A 32 4.94 20.51 -18.80
C TYR A 32 3.58 21.03 -19.29
N CYS A 33 2.50 20.81 -18.54
CA CYS A 33 1.23 21.45 -18.85
C CYS A 33 1.23 22.85 -18.22
N ASN A 34 0.80 23.86 -19.00
CA ASN A 34 0.62 25.25 -18.53
C ASN A 34 -0.56 25.36 -17.53
N LEU A 35 -0.41 24.70 -16.38
CA LEU A 35 -1.36 24.69 -15.30
C LEU A 35 -1.17 25.93 -14.43
N PRO A 36 -2.24 26.43 -13.77
CA PRO A 36 -2.10 27.45 -12.76
C PRO A 36 -1.08 27.04 -11.69
N PRO A 37 -0.22 27.96 -11.20
CA PRO A 37 0.88 27.60 -10.30
C PRO A 37 0.46 26.86 -9.03
N THR A 38 -0.72 27.17 -8.48
CA THR A 38 -1.28 26.48 -7.32
C THR A 38 -1.65 25.04 -7.64
N LEU A 39 -2.31 24.82 -8.78
CA LEU A 39 -2.75 23.51 -9.23
C LEU A 39 -1.57 22.62 -9.63
N ALA A 40 -0.55 23.20 -10.28
CA ALA A 40 0.70 22.51 -10.60
C ALA A 40 1.41 22.00 -9.33
N LYS A 41 1.52 22.83 -8.28
CA LYS A 41 2.12 22.41 -7.00
C LYS A 41 1.35 21.27 -6.34
N ILE A 42 0.01 21.35 -6.34
CA ILE A 42 -0.85 20.29 -5.78
C ILE A 42 -0.65 19.00 -6.59
N ALA A 43 -0.72 19.07 -7.92
CA ALA A 43 -0.54 17.91 -8.79
C ALA A 43 0.85 17.26 -8.62
N LEU A 44 1.90 18.06 -8.45
CA LEU A 44 3.25 17.58 -8.18
C LEU A 44 3.34 16.86 -6.84
N LEU A 45 2.79 17.43 -5.76
CA LEU A 45 2.79 16.81 -4.44
C LEU A 45 1.97 15.51 -4.41
N VAL A 46 0.82 15.50 -5.08
CA VAL A 46 -0.03 14.30 -5.20
C VAL A 46 0.71 13.22 -6.01
N GLY A 47 1.27 13.58 -7.17
CA GLY A 47 2.05 12.65 -8.00
C GLY A 47 3.23 12.05 -7.23
N PHE A 48 3.96 12.89 -6.49
CA PHE A 48 5.04 12.46 -5.62
C PHE A 48 4.57 11.50 -4.52
N GLY A 49 3.45 11.81 -3.85
CA GLY A 49 2.86 10.95 -2.83
C GLY A 49 2.46 9.57 -3.38
N ILE A 50 1.85 9.53 -4.56
CA ILE A 50 1.46 8.27 -5.22
C ILE A 50 2.70 7.45 -5.57
N ALA A 51 3.73 8.08 -6.16
CA ALA A 51 4.98 7.40 -6.50
C ALA A 51 5.70 6.86 -5.25
N LEU A 52 5.70 7.63 -4.15
CA LEU A 52 6.24 7.19 -2.87
C LEU A 52 5.53 5.95 -2.34
N VAL A 53 4.20 5.91 -2.36
CA VAL A 53 3.44 4.73 -1.91
C VAL A 53 3.80 3.50 -2.75
N GLY A 54 3.87 3.63 -4.07
CA GLY A 54 4.30 2.56 -4.97
C GLY A 54 5.75 2.09 -4.69
N GLY A 55 6.67 3.03 -4.47
CA GLY A 55 8.07 2.74 -4.16
C GLY A 55 8.26 2.06 -2.80
N MET A 56 7.59 2.55 -1.76
CA MET A 56 7.69 2.00 -0.41
C MET A 56 7.07 0.61 -0.31
N THR A 57 5.91 0.39 -0.94
CA THR A 57 5.30 -0.96 -1.01
C THR A 57 6.16 -1.93 -1.83
N SER A 58 6.87 -1.44 -2.85
CA SER A 58 7.87 -2.24 -3.58
C SER A 58 9.06 -2.65 -2.69
N ARG A 59 9.62 -1.70 -1.92
CA ARG A 59 10.67 -2.02 -0.93
C ARG A 59 10.20 -2.97 0.15
N ALA A 60 8.98 -2.81 0.66
CA ALA A 60 8.39 -3.73 1.62
C ALA A 60 8.33 -5.16 1.06
N ALA A 61 7.97 -5.34 -0.21
CA ALA A 61 7.98 -6.65 -0.85
C ALA A 61 9.38 -7.26 -0.94
N LEU A 62 10.41 -6.47 -1.26
CA LEU A 62 11.81 -6.93 -1.27
C LEU A 62 12.27 -7.39 0.12
N LEU A 63 11.81 -6.71 1.17
CA LEU A 63 12.08 -7.05 2.56
C LEU A 63 11.13 -8.11 3.13
N LYS A 64 10.26 -8.71 2.30
CA LYS A 64 9.21 -9.68 2.71
C LYS A 64 8.27 -9.16 3.81
N ILE A 65 8.11 -7.84 3.90
CA ILE A 65 7.17 -7.19 4.80
C ILE A 65 5.78 -7.20 4.16
N LYS A 66 4.77 -7.63 4.92
CA LYS A 66 3.38 -7.71 4.50
C LYS A 66 2.52 -6.68 5.25
N PRO A 67 2.53 -5.40 4.85
CA PRO A 67 1.92 -4.31 5.61
C PRO A 67 0.40 -4.41 5.78
N PHE A 68 -0.28 -5.16 4.90
CA PHE A 68 -1.72 -5.35 4.93
C PHE A 68 -2.12 -6.79 5.30
N ASP A 69 -1.20 -7.60 5.82
CA ASP A 69 -1.53 -8.94 6.27
C ASP A 69 -2.25 -8.93 7.63
N SER A 70 -3.21 -9.83 7.78
CA SER A 70 -3.98 -10.04 9.01
C SER A 70 -3.42 -11.19 9.86
N SER A 71 -2.31 -11.81 9.44
CA SER A 71 -1.63 -12.88 10.17
C SER A 71 -1.39 -12.53 11.65
N TYR A 72 -1.02 -11.29 11.97
CA TYR A 72 -0.91 -10.82 13.36
C TYR A 72 -2.21 -10.96 14.16
N LYS A 73 -3.36 -10.71 13.53
CA LYS A 73 -4.68 -10.84 14.15
C LYS A 73 -5.02 -12.30 14.42
N LYS A 74 -4.64 -13.23 13.52
CA LYS A 74 -4.78 -14.68 13.74
C LYS A 74 -3.88 -15.20 14.86
N ALA A 75 -2.61 -14.76 14.89
CA ALA A 75 -1.68 -15.11 15.97
C ALA A 75 -2.16 -14.60 17.33
N ARG A 76 -2.76 -13.40 17.39
CA ARG A 76 -3.34 -12.88 18.63
C ARG A 76 -4.57 -13.66 19.09
N GLU A 77 -5.44 -14.07 18.16
CA GLU A 77 -6.61 -14.89 18.46
C GLU A 77 -6.23 -16.28 18.99
N SER A 78 -5.12 -16.89 18.53
CA SER A 78 -4.67 -18.18 19.07
C SER A 78 -4.16 -18.14 20.52
N TYR A 79 -3.81 -16.95 21.03
CA TYR A 79 -3.44 -16.77 22.45
C TYR A 79 -4.62 -16.44 23.35
N LYS A 80 -5.82 -16.20 22.81
CA LYS A 80 -7.02 -16.13 23.64
C LYS A 80 -7.29 -17.55 24.12
N THR A 81 -7.01 -17.80 25.40
CA THR A 81 -7.35 -19.05 26.07
C THR A 81 -8.81 -19.38 25.79
N LYS A 82 -9.09 -20.62 25.39
CA LYS A 82 -10.47 -21.12 25.44
C LYS A 82 -10.80 -21.21 26.92
N ASP A 83 -11.66 -20.31 27.40
CA ASP A 83 -12.16 -20.33 28.79
C ASP A 83 -12.97 -21.63 29.10
N ASP A 84 -13.13 -22.53 28.12
CA ASP A 84 -13.90 -23.77 28.21
C ASP A 84 -13.06 -25.02 28.57
N ASP A 85 -11.73 -24.92 28.73
CA ASP A 85 -10.83 -26.04 29.08
C ASP A 85 -10.19 -25.86 30.47
N ASP A 86 -10.89 -25.21 31.41
CA ASP A 86 -10.53 -25.25 32.84
C ASP A 86 -11.30 -26.39 33.55
N PRO A 87 -10.65 -27.52 33.89
CA PRO A 87 -11.30 -28.63 34.59
C PRO A 87 -11.52 -28.37 36.09
N SER A 88 -11.43 -27.12 36.57
CA SER A 88 -11.52 -26.76 37.99
C SER A 88 -12.77 -25.96 38.42
N LYS A 89 -13.86 -26.03 37.65
CA LYS A 89 -15.21 -25.65 38.12
C LYS A 89 -16.14 -26.84 38.29
#